data_AF-A0A182NSS4-F1
#
_entry.id   AF-A0A182NSS4-F1
#
_cell.length_a   1.000
_cell.length_b   1.000
_cell.length_c   1.000
_cell.angle_alpha   90.00
_cell.angle_beta   90.00
_cell.angle_gamma   90.00
#
_symmetry.space_group_name_H-M   'P 1'
#
loop_
_entity.id
_entity.type
_entity.pdbx_description
1 polymer ?
#
loop_
_entity_poly.entity_id
_entity_poly.type
_entity_poly.pdbx_seq_one_letter_code
_entity_poly.pdbx_strand_id
1 'polypeptide(L)'
;MRGSPTVVHEKKKMLDITRDRPIKIAVRVQVPVRDHPKFNFVGKLLGPKGNSLKRLQEETMCKMAVLGKGSMRDRKKEEELRLSGDPRYAHLSEDLHVEISTYTAPAEAHARIAYALAEVRRFLVPVSAKTAHNTTQDTQDRYTRCPV
;
A
#
# COMPACT_ATOMS: atom_id res chain seq x y z
N MET A 1 18.93 -11.42 -28.37
CA MET A 1 17.71 -12.16 -27.99
C MET A 1 16.95 -11.30 -26.98
N ARG A 2 15.75 -10.81 -27.33
CA ARG A 2 14.91 -9.99 -26.43
C ARG A 2 13.99 -10.95 -25.67
N GLY A 3 14.25 -11.15 -24.39
CA GLY A 3 13.40 -11.95 -23.51
C GLY A 3 12.03 -11.30 -23.36
N SER A 4 10.98 -12.07 -23.63
CA SER A 4 9.58 -11.69 -23.38
C SER A 4 9.35 -11.53 -21.87
N PRO A 5 8.56 -10.53 -21.43
CA PRO A 5 8.14 -10.47 -20.04
C PRO A 5 7.22 -11.66 -19.74
N THR A 6 7.64 -12.53 -18.83
CA THR A 6 6.81 -13.61 -18.29
C THR A 6 5.67 -12.97 -17.51
N VAL A 7 4.49 -12.90 -18.10
CA VAL A 7 3.24 -12.56 -17.39
C VAL A 7 2.97 -13.71 -16.43
N VAL A 8 3.35 -13.51 -15.16
CA VAL A 8 3.01 -14.42 -14.07
C VAL A 8 1.49 -14.41 -13.98
N HIS A 9 0.85 -15.49 -14.45
CA HIS A 9 -0.58 -15.66 -14.36
C HIS A 9 -0.92 -15.92 -12.89
N GLU A 10 -1.20 -14.86 -12.14
CA GLU A 10 -1.74 -14.99 -10.80
C GLU A 10 -3.10 -15.69 -10.92
N LYS A 11 -3.18 -16.93 -10.43
CA LYS A 11 -4.39 -17.75 -10.48
C LYS A 11 -5.55 -16.95 -9.91
N LYS A 12 -6.55 -16.61 -10.74
CA LYS A 12 -7.81 -16.00 -10.29
C LYS A 12 -8.45 -16.92 -9.26
N LYS A 13 -8.29 -16.58 -7.98
CA LYS A 13 -8.79 -17.37 -6.86
C LYS A 13 -10.26 -17.01 -6.68
N MET A 14 -11.15 -17.93 -7.05
CA MET A 14 -12.58 -17.74 -6.83
C MET A 14 -12.86 -17.69 -5.33
N LEU A 15 -13.60 -16.67 -4.89
CA LEU A 15 -13.95 -16.47 -3.49
C LEU A 15 -15.28 -17.18 -3.22
N ASP A 16 -15.28 -18.14 -2.29
CA ASP A 16 -16.51 -18.76 -1.81
C ASP A 16 -17.11 -17.86 -0.72
N ILE A 17 -18.14 -17.10 -1.10
CA ILE A 17 -18.86 -16.18 -0.20
C ILE A 17 -19.88 -16.88 0.69
N THR A 18 -20.15 -18.17 0.48
CA THR A 18 -21.16 -18.90 1.27
C THR A 18 -20.65 -19.35 2.63
N ARG A 19 -19.32 -19.42 2.79
CA ARG A 19 -18.66 -19.94 4.00
C ARG A 19 -17.96 -18.87 4.84
N ASP A 20 -18.09 -17.59 4.46
CA ASP A 20 -17.40 -16.44 5.08
C ASP A 20 -15.94 -16.71 5.46
N ARG A 21 -15.24 -17.51 4.63
CA ARG A 21 -13.90 -17.94 4.94
C ARG A 21 -12.99 -16.71 4.96
N PRO A 22 -12.25 -16.45 6.05
CA PRO A 22 -11.34 -15.33 6.09
C PRO A 22 -10.30 -15.43 4.97
N ILE A 23 -10.13 -14.34 4.24
CA ILE A 23 -9.14 -14.22 3.17
C ILE A 23 -8.08 -13.19 3.55
N LYS A 24 -6.85 -13.45 3.12
CA LYS A 24 -5.77 -12.48 3.19
C LYS A 24 -5.76 -11.69 1.88
N ILE A 25 -6.05 -10.40 1.96
CA ILE A 25 -5.85 -9.47 0.84
C ILE A 25 -4.63 -8.62 1.17
N ALA A 26 -3.75 -8.42 0.19
CA ALA A 26 -2.63 -7.49 0.29
C ALA A 26 -2.63 -6.58 -0.94
N VAL A 27 -2.42 -5.28 -0.72
CA VAL A 27 -2.31 -4.26 -1.76
C VAL A 27 -1.05 -3.47 -1.53
N ARG A 28 -0.31 -3.20 -2.61
CA ARG A 28 0.94 -2.45 -2.59
C ARG A 28 0.69 -1.07 -3.18
N VAL A 29 1.02 -0.03 -2.42
CA VAL A 29 0.86 1.38 -2.80
C VAL A 29 2.22 2.00 -3.03
N GLN A 30 2.51 2.43 -4.26
CA GLN A 30 3.76 3.10 -4.58
C GLN A 30 3.84 4.48 -3.91
N VAL A 31 4.99 4.82 -3.34
CA VAL A 31 5.24 6.14 -2.76
C VAL A 31 5.88 7.04 -3.83
N PRO A 32 5.35 8.26 -4.09
CA PRO A 32 5.84 9.16 -5.14
C PRO A 32 7.14 9.90 -4.73
N VAL A 33 8.18 9.13 -4.38
CA VAL A 33 9.52 9.67 -4.04
C VAL A 33 10.22 10.31 -5.24
N ARG A 34 9.85 9.91 -6.46
CA ARG A 34 10.39 10.48 -7.71
C ARG A 34 9.90 11.91 -7.94
N ASP A 35 8.63 12.17 -7.65
CA ASP A 35 8.01 13.48 -7.85
C ASP A 35 8.43 14.48 -6.76
N HIS A 36 8.64 13.99 -5.54
CA HIS A 36 9.01 14.80 -4.39
C HIS A 36 10.22 14.21 -3.62
N PRO A 37 11.44 14.26 -4.18
CA PRO A 37 12.62 13.63 -3.59
C PRO A 37 13.10 14.29 -2.29
N LYS A 38 12.71 15.54 -2.04
CA LYS A 38 13.04 16.29 -0.81
C LYS A 38 12.09 16.01 0.35
N PHE A 39 11.00 15.26 0.11
CA PHE A 39 9.97 15.02 1.11
C PHE A 39 10.13 13.64 1.78
N ASN A 40 10.17 13.63 3.11
CA ASN A 40 10.33 12.41 3.90
C ASN A 40 8.99 11.71 4.14
N PHE A 41 8.47 11.00 3.14
CA PHE A 41 7.21 10.25 3.23
C PHE A 41 7.20 9.23 4.37
N VAL A 42 8.29 8.45 4.50
CA VAL A 42 8.44 7.42 5.55
C VAL A 42 8.33 8.05 6.93
N GLY A 43 9.05 9.15 7.18
CA GLY A 43 8.99 9.87 8.46
C GLY A 43 7.62 10.46 8.76
N LYS A 44 6.93 11.01 7.75
CA LYS A 44 5.56 11.53 7.90
C LYS A 44 4.55 10.44 8.23
N LEU A 45 4.68 9.26 7.61
CA LEU A 45 3.75 8.15 7.78
C LEU A 45 3.95 7.46 9.14
N LEU A 46 5.20 7.19 9.54
CA LEU A 46 5.50 6.61 10.85
C LEU A 46 5.18 7.59 11.99
N GLY A 47 5.52 8.87 11.81
CA GLY A 47 5.40 9.87 12.87
C GLY A 47 6.34 9.59 14.06
N PRO A 48 6.19 10.33 15.16
CA PRO A 48 7.05 10.17 16.34
C PRO A 48 6.90 8.76 16.91
N LYS A 49 8.03 8.04 17.04
CA LYS A 49 8.10 6.65 17.53
C LYS A 49 7.23 5.64 16.76
N GLY A 50 6.77 5.96 15.54
CA GLY A 50 5.88 5.07 14.78
C GLY A 50 4.41 5.12 15.20
N ASN A 51 4.02 6.05 16.09
CA ASN A 51 2.67 6.12 16.63
C ASN A 51 1.61 6.45 15.57
N SER A 52 1.95 7.25 14.56
CA SER A 52 1.00 7.62 13.50
C SER A 52 0.62 6.41 12.66
N LEU A 53 1.61 5.62 12.21
CA LEU A 53 1.35 4.39 11.46
C LEU A 53 0.65 3.33 12.32
N LYS A 54 0.99 3.24 13.62
CA LYS A 54 0.33 2.32 14.55
C LYS A 54 -1.15 2.67 14.69
N ARG A 55 -1.47 3.94 14.93
CA ARG A 55 -2.84 4.44 15.03
C ARG A 55 -3.62 4.20 13.74
N LEU A 56 -3.02 4.45 12.58
CA LEU A 56 -3.65 4.20 11.28
C LEU A 56 -3.99 2.71 11.09
N GLN A 57 -3.11 1.81 11.53
CA GLN A 57 -3.37 0.37 11.49
C GLN A 57 -4.53 -0.04 12.42
N GLU A 58 -4.58 0.53 13.63
CA GLU A 58 -5.67 0.29 14.60
C GLU A 58 -7.01 0.81 14.08
N GLU A 59 -7.05 2.02 13.51
CA GLU A 59 -8.27 2.64 12.97
C GLU A 59 -8.81 1.91 11.72
N THR A 60 -7.91 1.42 10.85
CA THR A 60 -8.29 0.74 9.60
C THR A 60 -8.45 -0.77 9.76
N MET A 61 -8.07 -1.33 10.92
CA MET A 61 -8.04 -2.78 11.17
C MET A 61 -7.24 -3.53 10.08
N CYS A 62 -6.15 -2.91 9.63
CA CYS A 62 -5.24 -3.43 8.60
C CYS A 62 -3.81 -3.44 9.13
N LYS A 63 -3.01 -4.37 8.62
CA LYS A 63 -1.56 -4.39 8.83
C LYS A 63 -0.89 -3.62 7.71
N MET A 64 -0.02 -2.68 8.07
CA MET A 64 0.72 -1.85 7.11
C MET A 64 2.22 -2.03 7.31
N ALA A 65 2.95 -2.19 6.22
CA ALA A 65 4.40 -2.28 6.22
C ALA A 65 4.98 -1.35 5.15
N VAL A 66 5.96 -0.54 5.54
CA VAL A 66 6.74 0.26 4.59
C VAL A 66 7.91 -0.60 4.12
N LEU A 67 7.93 -0.92 2.83
CA LEU A 67 8.89 -1.80 2.18
C LEU A 67 9.50 -1.09 0.97
N GLY A 68 10.47 -1.73 0.32
CA GLY A 68 11.18 -1.13 -0.81
C GLY A 68 12.47 -0.41 -0.43
N LYS A 69 13.12 0.11 -1.46
CA LYS A 69 14.36 0.88 -1.37
C LYS A 69 14.14 2.21 -0.64
N GLY A 70 14.94 2.48 0.39
CA GLY A 70 14.83 3.66 1.25
C GLY A 70 13.81 3.52 2.38
N SER A 71 13.31 2.30 2.65
CA SER A 71 12.45 2.04 3.81
C SER A 71 13.25 2.02 5.12
N MET A 72 14.56 1.78 5.07
CA MET A 72 15.44 1.77 6.24
C MET A 72 16.08 3.13 6.48
N ARG A 73 16.34 3.43 7.76
CA ARG A 73 17.06 4.65 8.16
C ARG A 73 18.50 4.65 7.65
N ASP A 74 19.17 3.49 7.71
CA ASP A 74 20.58 3.34 7.39
C ASP A 74 20.76 2.76 5.99
N ARG A 75 20.97 3.63 5.00
CA ARG A 75 21.08 3.25 3.59
C ARG A 75 22.25 2.30 3.28
N LYS A 76 23.37 2.41 4.02
CA LYS A 76 24.52 1.50 3.85
C LYS A 76 24.16 0.07 4.24
N LYS A 77 23.51 -0.08 5.40
CA LYS A 77 23.06 -1.38 5.90
C LYS A 77 21.97 -1.96 5.02
N GLU A 78 21.07 -1.12 4.50
CA GLU A 78 20.06 -1.54 3.53
C GLU A 78 20.71 -2.18 2.29
N GLU A 79 21.77 -1.56 1.75
CA GLU A 79 22.46 -2.06 0.57
C GLU A 79 23.20 -3.38 0.84
N GLU A 80 23.84 -3.52 2.01
CA GLU A 80 24.45 -4.78 2.44
C GLU A 80 23.42 -5.92 2.57
N LEU A 81 22.26 -5.65 3.18
CA LEU A 81 21.18 -6.63 3.34
C LEU A 81 20.54 -7.03 2.00
N ARG A 82 20.45 -6.07 1.07
CA ARG A 82 20.02 -6.34 -0.31
C ARG A 82 21.02 -7.26 -1.03
N LEU A 83 22.33 -7.03 -0.85
CA LEU A 83 23.39 -7.85 -1.42
C LEU A 83 23.51 -9.23 -0.77
N SER A 84 23.11 -9.36 0.50
CA SER A 84 23.06 -10.65 1.21
C SER A 84 22.12 -11.66 0.55
N GLY A 85 21.16 -11.23 -0.28
CA GLY A 85 20.26 -12.12 -1.02
C GLY A 85 19.24 -12.88 -0.17
N ASP A 86 19.06 -12.52 1.11
CA ASP A 86 18.08 -13.14 1.99
C ASP A 86 16.65 -12.81 1.50
N PRO A 87 15.76 -13.82 1.33
CA PRO A 87 14.38 -13.61 0.89
C PRO A 87 13.60 -12.61 1.75
N ARG A 88 13.96 -12.45 3.03
CA ARG A 88 13.34 -11.45 3.92
C ARG A 88 13.58 -10.01 3.48
N TYR A 89 14.68 -9.77 2.78
CA TYR A 89 15.07 -8.44 2.28
C TYR A 89 14.92 -8.32 0.76
N ALA A 90 14.27 -9.29 0.10
CA ALA A 90 14.01 -9.25 -1.34
C ALA A 90 13.26 -7.97 -1.76
N HIS A 91 12.38 -7.47 -0.88
CA HIS A 91 11.66 -6.21 -1.08
C HIS A 91 12.57 -4.99 -1.24
N LEU A 92 13.82 -5.01 -0.75
CA LEU A 92 14.75 -3.88 -0.88
C LEU A 92 15.17 -3.59 -2.33
N SER A 93 14.94 -4.55 -3.24
CA SER A 93 15.17 -4.36 -4.68
C SER A 93 14.02 -3.64 -5.39
N GLU A 94 12.88 -3.50 -4.73
CA GLU A 94 11.68 -2.86 -5.27
C GLU A 94 11.64 -1.38 -4.90
N ASP A 95 10.85 -0.58 -5.64
CA ASP A 95 10.65 0.84 -5.30
C ASP A 95 9.96 1.00 -3.95
N LEU A 96 10.16 2.14 -3.27
CA LEU A 96 9.52 2.44 -1.99
C LEU A 96 7.99 2.32 -2.12
N HIS A 97 7.39 1.45 -1.31
CA HIS A 97 5.96 1.19 -1.32
C HIS A 97 5.45 0.85 0.08
N VAL A 98 4.15 1.03 0.27
CA VAL A 98 3.45 0.60 1.48
C VAL A 98 2.61 -0.61 1.13
N GLU A 99 2.85 -1.73 1.80
CA GLU A 99 1.98 -2.91 1.73
C GLU A 99 0.90 -2.81 2.80
N ILE A 100 -0.36 -2.83 2.39
CA ILE A 100 -1.54 -2.87 3.26
C ILE A 100 -2.13 -4.27 3.13
N SER A 101 -2.27 -4.97 4.24
CA SER A 101 -2.85 -6.31 4.27
C SER A 101 -3.91 -6.44 5.36
N THR A 102 -4.93 -7.25 5.08
CA THR A 102 -5.98 -7.56 6.06
C THR A 102 -6.35 -9.04 5.97
N TYR A 103 -6.88 -9.59 7.06
CA TYR A 103 -7.30 -10.98 7.16
C TYR A 103 -8.68 -11.03 7.83
N THR A 104 -9.73 -11.05 7.00
CA THR A 104 -11.13 -11.10 7.44
C THR A 104 -12.03 -11.65 6.31
N ALA A 105 -13.34 -11.73 6.52
CA ALA A 105 -14.31 -12.13 5.53
C ALA A 105 -14.18 -11.29 4.23
N PRO A 106 -14.45 -11.86 3.04
CA PRO A 106 -14.19 -11.18 1.78
C PRO A 106 -14.77 -9.77 1.65
N ALA A 107 -16.04 -9.60 2.00
CA ALA A 107 -16.71 -8.31 1.91
C ALA A 107 -16.05 -7.25 2.81
N GLU A 108 -15.78 -7.62 4.07
CA GLU A 108 -15.10 -6.73 5.01
C GLU A 108 -13.66 -6.44 4.59
N ALA A 109 -12.94 -7.42 4.05
CA ALA A 109 -11.54 -7.28 3.67
C ALA A 109 -11.40 -6.20 2.59
N HIS A 110 -12.26 -6.23 1.58
CA HIS A 110 -12.30 -5.20 0.54
C HIS A 110 -12.68 -3.82 1.11
N ALA A 111 -13.67 -3.76 2.02
CA ALA A 111 -14.07 -2.51 2.66
C ALA A 111 -12.93 -1.87 3.48
N ARG A 112 -12.23 -2.68 4.29
CA ARG A 112 -11.09 -2.22 5.10
C ARG A 112 -9.93 -1.73 4.25
N ILE A 113 -9.60 -2.46 3.18
CA ILE A 113 -8.55 -2.05 2.24
C ILE A 113 -8.93 -0.73 1.55
N ALA A 114 -10.18 -0.57 1.10
CA ALA A 114 -10.65 0.66 0.48
C ALA A 114 -10.51 1.87 1.43
N TYR A 115 -10.92 1.69 2.70
CA TYR A 115 -10.78 2.72 3.72
C TYR A 115 -9.31 3.05 4.00
N ALA A 116 -8.46 2.04 4.16
CA ALA A 116 -7.03 2.20 4.37
C ALA A 116 -6.33 2.96 3.23
N LEU A 117 -6.70 2.68 1.98
CA LEU A 117 -6.16 3.37 0.80
C LEU A 117 -6.51 4.86 0.81
N ALA A 118 -7.75 5.21 1.18
CA ALA A 118 -8.19 6.59 1.28
C ALA A 118 -7.39 7.37 2.32
N GLU A 119 -7.14 6.77 3.49
CA GLU A 119 -6.37 7.41 4.55
C GLU A 119 -4.87 7.51 4.22
N VAL A 120 -4.26 6.46 3.68
CA VAL A 120 -2.84 6.49 3.25
C VAL A 120 -2.59 7.57 2.19
N ARG A 121 -3.55 7.80 1.28
CA ARG A 121 -3.45 8.87 0.26
C ARG A 121 -3.20 10.25 0.86
N ARG A 122 -3.74 10.54 2.06
CA ARG A 122 -3.55 11.83 2.77
C ARG A 122 -2.11 12.03 3.24
N PHE A 123 -1.38 10.95 3.46
CA PHE A 123 0.04 11.01 3.82
C PHE A 123 0.93 11.17 2.60
N LEU A 124 0.58 10.48 1.50
CA LEU A 124 1.36 10.44 0.26
C LEU A 124 1.17 11.67 -0.64
N VAL A 125 0.06 12.39 -0.50
CA VAL A 125 -0.14 13.66 -1.20
C VAL A 125 0.20 14.79 -0.23
N PRO A 126 1.26 15.59 -0.48
CA PRO A 126 1.45 16.82 0.27
C PRO A 126 0.26 17.74 -0.04
N VAL A 127 -0.52 18.08 0.97
CA VAL A 127 -1.50 19.17 0.86
C VAL A 127 -0.69 20.45 0.68
N SER A 128 -0.46 20.86 -0.58
CA SER A 128 -0.21 22.27 -0.86
C SER A 128 -1.41 23.01 -0.28
N ALA A 129 -1.17 23.94 0.64
CA ALA A 129 -2.18 24.75 1.31
C ALA A 129 -2.90 25.73 0.34
N LYS A 130 -3.47 25.21 -0.75
CA LYS A 130 -4.37 25.89 -1.67
C LYS A 130 -5.41 24.86 -2.10
N THR A 131 -6.68 25.13 -1.78
CA THR A 131 -7.84 24.24 -1.92
C THR A 131 -8.01 23.27 -0.75
N ALA A 132 -8.28 23.86 0.41
CA ALA A 132 -9.20 23.21 1.32
C ALA A 132 -10.57 23.06 0.62
N HIS A 133 -11.25 21.96 0.91
CA HIS A 133 -12.64 21.67 0.56
C HIS A 133 -12.91 21.27 -0.91
N ASN A 134 -13.23 19.98 -1.05
CA ASN A 134 -14.36 19.43 -1.83
C ASN A 134 -13.95 18.33 -2.82
N THR A 135 -13.88 17.07 -2.35
CA THR A 135 -14.24 15.91 -3.18
C THR A 135 -14.65 14.73 -2.29
N THR A 136 -15.68 14.94 -1.48
CA THR A 136 -16.64 13.86 -1.22
C THR A 136 -17.68 14.02 -2.32
N GLN A 137 -17.95 12.96 -3.10
CA GLN A 137 -18.85 12.91 -4.28
C GLN A 137 -18.19 13.16 -5.65
N ASP A 138 -17.40 12.21 -6.18
CA ASP A 138 -17.36 11.93 -7.64
C ASP A 138 -16.86 10.51 -7.99
N THR A 139 -17.16 9.51 -7.15
CA THR A 139 -16.87 8.11 -7.51
C THR A 139 -18.08 7.19 -7.46
N GLN A 140 -19.27 7.73 -7.16
CA GLN A 140 -20.51 6.95 -7.17
C GLN A 140 -21.14 6.84 -8.58
N ASP A 141 -20.82 7.74 -9.52
CA ASP A 141 -21.43 7.76 -10.87
C ASP A 141 -20.72 6.93 -11.95
N ARG A 142 -19.62 6.24 -11.62
CA ARG A 142 -18.95 5.34 -12.60
C ARG A 142 -19.15 3.85 -12.37
N TYR A 143 -19.85 3.45 -11.30
CA TYR A 143 -20.15 2.02 -11.06
C TYR A 143 -21.52 1.57 -11.59
N THR A 144 -22.34 2.48 -12.11
CA THR A 144 -23.71 2.19 -12.62
C THR A 144 -23.77 1.84 -14.11
N ARG A 145 -22.63 1.76 -14.82
CA ARG A 145 -22.60 1.32 -16.22
C ARG A 145 -21.71 0.09 -16.39
N CYS A 146 -22.16 -1.03 -15.85
CA CYS A 146 -21.86 -2.32 -16.48
C CYS A 146 -22.89 -2.51 -17.60
N PRO A 147 -22.51 -2.45 -18.90
CA PRO A 147 -23.41 -2.90 -19.94
C PRO A 147 -23.62 -4.41 -19.78
N VAL A 148 -24.88 -4.81 -19.65
CA VAL A 148 -25.34 -6.21 -19.71
C VAL A 148 -25.11 -6.81 -21.09
#